data_AF-A0A1Q3C4L4-F1
#
_entry.id   AF-A0A1Q3C4L4-F1
#
_cell.length_a   1.000
_cell.length_b   1.000
_cell.length_c   1.000
_cell.angle_alpha   90.00
_cell.angle_beta   90.00
_cell.angle_gamma   90.00
#
_symmetry.space_group_name_H-M   'P 1'
#
loop_
_entity.id
_entity.type
_entity.pdbx_description
1 polymer ?
#
loop_
_entity_poly.entity_id
_entity_poly.type
_entity_poly.pdbx_seq_one_letter_code
_entity_poly.pdbx_strand_id
1 'polypeptide(L)'
;MKRLKTYYMHLKHTDITNINNTHTMTTSNMNNNQLQVERRWIFPIALGSIVSLFLLFLSSLTTHDGNPFLLPFYRTMTSTTSRSSIFVESKISPIPIPDVPPPPRFAYLISGSNRDGNMLKRTLLALYHPNNQYIVHLDRESSQEERLDLQRFVNNNTLFQRFGNVRMIVKANLVTYRGPTMVANTLHAAAILLRQGGDWDWFINLSASDYPLVTQDDLLHTFSYLPRDLNFIDHTSNIGWKEYQRAKPIIVDPGLYMTKKADVFWVTQRRSVPTAFKLFTGSAWMALSRPFVDYIIWGWDNLPRTVLMYYANFISSPEGYFHTVICNAQEFRNTTVNSDLHFISWDNPPKQHPHQLSLADMQRMIDSKAPFARKFQQNDPVLDKVDAELLFRGKKMPTPGGWCIGSRENGTDPCSVIGNTTVLKPGPGAKRLENLIATLLSSENFRPRQCK
;
A
#
# COMPACT_ATOMS: atom_id res chain seq x y z
N MET A 1 -4.87 -17.84 -17.57
CA MET A 1 -4.52 -17.57 -16.16
C MET A 1 -5.78 -17.56 -15.26
N LYS A 2 -6.57 -18.64 -15.29
CA LYS A 2 -7.89 -18.74 -14.60
C LYS A 2 -8.06 -20.05 -13.80
N ARG A 3 -6.95 -20.67 -13.38
CA ARG A 3 -6.94 -21.85 -12.51
C ARG A 3 -5.79 -21.73 -11.51
N LEU A 4 -6.05 -21.03 -10.41
CA LEU A 4 -5.21 -21.05 -9.20
C LEU A 4 -5.94 -20.49 -7.95
N LYS A 5 -7.23 -20.16 -8.06
CA LYS A 5 -8.03 -19.59 -6.95
C LYS A 5 -8.62 -20.64 -5.98
N THR A 6 -8.46 -21.94 -6.25
CA THR A 6 -9.19 -22.99 -5.49
C THR A 6 -8.34 -23.78 -4.51
N TYR A 7 -7.05 -23.46 -4.33
CA TYR A 7 -6.15 -24.29 -3.51
C TYR A 7 -5.90 -23.79 -2.08
N TYR A 8 -6.52 -22.67 -1.64
CA TYR A 8 -6.18 -22.04 -0.34
C TYR A 8 -7.36 -21.88 0.64
N MET A 9 -8.45 -22.64 0.50
CA MET A 9 -9.58 -22.64 1.45
C MET A 9 -9.77 -23.94 2.26
N HIS A 10 -8.77 -24.82 2.30
CA HIS A 10 -8.77 -25.96 3.21
C HIS A 10 -7.39 -26.13 3.83
N LEU A 11 -7.28 -25.75 5.11
CA LEU A 11 -6.45 -26.38 6.16
C LEU A 11 -6.41 -25.44 7.38
N LYS A 12 -7.33 -25.66 8.32
CA LYS A 12 -7.28 -25.14 9.69
C LYS A 12 -7.75 -26.27 10.62
N HIS A 13 -6.90 -26.62 11.60
CA HIS A 13 -7.00 -27.75 12.56
C HIS A 13 -6.77 -29.11 11.87
N THR A 14 -5.86 -29.99 12.27
CA THR A 14 -5.30 -30.44 13.57
C THR A 14 -4.00 -31.21 13.17
N ASP A 15 -2.87 -31.31 13.89
CA ASP A 15 -2.62 -32.09 15.11
C ASP A 15 -1.14 -31.90 15.51
N ILE A 16 -0.92 -31.78 16.82
CA ILE A 16 0.39 -31.89 17.48
C ILE A 16 0.32 -33.19 18.29
N THR A 17 1.17 -34.18 17.98
CA THR A 17 1.57 -35.21 18.95
C THR A 17 2.96 -35.80 18.64
N ASN A 18 3.84 -35.63 19.63
CA ASN A 18 4.78 -36.58 20.23
C ASN A 18 5.95 -37.19 19.44
N ILE A 19 7.16 -36.87 19.90
CA ILE A 19 8.29 -37.79 20.01
C ILE A 19 8.75 -37.81 21.48
N ASN A 20 8.87 -39.01 22.03
CA ASN A 20 9.12 -39.35 23.43
C ASN A 20 10.61 -39.41 23.83
N ASN A 21 10.83 -39.19 25.15
CA ASN A 21 11.80 -39.82 26.07
C ASN A 21 13.30 -39.43 25.98
N THR A 22 14.08 -39.24 27.07
CA THR A 22 14.09 -39.78 28.45
C THR A 22 14.99 -38.91 29.37
N HIS A 23 14.66 -38.74 30.67
CA HIS A 23 15.49 -39.08 31.85
C HIS A 23 15.13 -38.34 33.17
N THR A 24 14.64 -39.14 34.13
CA THR A 24 14.94 -39.23 35.60
C THR A 24 14.68 -38.08 36.61
N MET A 25 13.88 -38.48 37.64
CA MET A 25 13.95 -38.16 39.10
C MET A 25 13.60 -36.72 39.53
N THR A 26 12.73 -36.41 40.51
CA THR A 26 12.41 -37.06 41.80
C THR A 26 11.08 -36.54 42.39
N THR A 27 10.52 -37.37 43.27
CA THR A 27 9.31 -37.31 44.11
C THR A 27 8.99 -36.03 44.90
N SER A 28 7.70 -35.63 44.99
CA SER A 28 6.84 -35.71 46.21
C SER A 28 5.60 -34.77 46.16
N ASN A 29 4.52 -35.20 46.81
CA ASN A 29 3.27 -34.50 47.17
C ASN A 29 2.12 -34.43 46.15
N MET A 30 1.41 -35.56 46.00
CA MET A 30 -0.04 -35.56 45.73
C MET A 30 -0.80 -35.74 47.05
N ASN A 31 -1.87 -34.97 47.23
CA ASN A 31 -3.21 -35.40 47.69
C ASN A 31 -3.90 -34.32 48.53
N ASN A 32 -4.67 -33.45 47.87
CA ASN A 32 -5.95 -32.95 48.41
C ASN A 32 -6.79 -32.08 47.43
N ASN A 33 -6.32 -31.80 46.21
CA ASN A 33 -7.08 -30.95 45.26
C ASN A 33 -7.78 -31.71 44.10
N GLN A 34 -7.71 -33.04 44.04
CA GLN A 34 -8.18 -33.80 42.88
C GLN A 34 -9.67 -34.21 42.92
N LEU A 35 -10.33 -34.15 44.09
CA LEU A 35 -11.74 -34.56 44.24
C LEU A 35 -12.77 -33.47 43.91
N GLN A 36 -12.36 -32.21 43.71
CA GLN A 36 -13.27 -31.11 43.36
C GLN A 36 -13.35 -30.78 41.86
N VAL A 37 -12.42 -31.29 41.04
CA VAL A 37 -12.34 -30.92 39.61
C VAL A 37 -13.29 -31.77 38.74
N GLU A 38 -13.66 -32.98 39.17
CA GLU A 38 -14.49 -33.86 38.34
C GLU A 38 -15.97 -33.45 38.23
N ARG A 39 -16.52 -32.68 39.18
CA ARG A 39 -17.97 -32.37 39.18
C ARG A 39 -18.39 -31.18 38.31
N ARG A 40 -17.46 -30.29 37.91
CA ARG A 40 -17.81 -29.04 37.20
C ARG A 40 -18.17 -29.24 35.73
N TRP A 41 -17.69 -30.33 35.12
CA TRP A 41 -17.93 -30.61 33.70
C TRP A 41 -19.10 -31.56 33.45
N ILE A 42 -19.58 -32.25 34.48
CA ILE A 42 -20.69 -33.21 34.37
C ILE A 42 -21.98 -32.50 33.92
N PHE A 43 -22.30 -31.34 34.50
CA PHE A 43 -23.51 -30.59 34.14
C PHE A 43 -23.51 -30.06 32.69
N PRO A 44 -22.46 -29.37 32.19
CA PRO A 44 -22.46 -28.92 30.80
C PRO A 44 -22.42 -30.08 29.78
N ILE A 45 -21.74 -31.19 30.10
CA ILE A 45 -21.73 -32.39 29.22
C ILE A 45 -23.09 -33.07 29.22
N ALA A 46 -23.75 -33.21 30.37
CA ALA A 46 -25.09 -33.76 30.46
C ALA A 46 -26.10 -32.89 29.71
N LEU A 47 -26.01 -31.56 29.85
CA LEU A 47 -26.89 -30.63 29.14
C LEU A 47 -26.67 -30.68 27.62
N GLY A 48 -25.42 -30.73 27.17
CA GLY A 48 -25.08 -30.89 25.75
C GLY A 48 -25.57 -32.24 25.18
N SER A 49 -25.49 -33.31 25.98
CA SER A 49 -25.96 -34.64 25.59
C SER A 49 -27.49 -34.68 25.50
N ILE A 50 -28.21 -34.04 26.43
CA ILE A 50 -29.67 -33.92 26.40
C ILE A 50 -30.11 -33.13 25.16
N VAL A 51 -29.44 -32.02 24.83
CA VAL A 51 -29.75 -31.23 23.62
C VAL A 51 -29.49 -32.02 22.34
N SER A 52 -28.39 -32.79 22.26
CA SER A 52 -28.13 -33.65 21.09
C SER A 52 -29.16 -34.77 20.94
N LEU A 53 -29.54 -35.42 22.05
CA LEU A 53 -30.56 -36.46 22.04
C LEU A 53 -31.95 -35.90 21.69
N PHE A 54 -32.26 -34.68 22.14
CA PHE A 54 -33.50 -33.99 21.78
C PHE A 54 -33.55 -33.63 20.29
N LEU A 55 -32.43 -33.19 19.70
CA LEU A 55 -32.33 -32.92 18.26
C LEU A 55 -32.43 -34.19 17.41
N LEU A 56 -31.83 -35.30 17.86
CA LEU A 56 -31.96 -36.62 17.21
C LEU A 56 -33.37 -37.19 17.35
N PHE A 57 -34.04 -36.95 18.48
CA PHE A 57 -35.43 -37.34 18.67
C PHE A 57 -36.35 -36.52 17.74
N LEU A 58 -36.13 -35.21 17.61
CA LEU A 58 -36.84 -34.33 16.66
C LEU A 58 -36.67 -34.76 15.21
N SER A 59 -35.49 -35.25 14.80
CA SER A 59 -35.29 -35.77 13.43
C SER A 59 -35.92 -37.14 13.21
N SER A 60 -36.13 -37.94 14.27
CA SER A 60 -36.88 -39.20 14.17
C SER A 60 -38.40 -38.99 14.13
N LEU A 61 -38.91 -37.96 14.81
CA LEU A 61 -40.33 -37.58 14.80
C LEU A 61 -40.80 -37.00 13.45
N THR A 62 -39.88 -36.53 12.61
CA THR A 62 -40.19 -36.05 11.25
C THR A 62 -40.12 -37.15 10.18
N THR A 63 -39.99 -38.42 10.58
CA THR A 63 -39.94 -39.57 9.65
C THR A 63 -41.13 -40.52 9.74
N HIS A 64 -42.27 -40.06 10.23
CA HIS A 64 -43.55 -40.72 9.97
C HIS A 64 -44.41 -39.85 9.06
N ASP A 65 -44.73 -40.43 7.91
CA ASP A 65 -45.43 -39.90 6.74
C ASP A 65 -44.59 -38.99 5.82
N GLY A 66 -44.24 -39.59 4.68
CA GLY A 66 -43.34 -39.03 3.69
C GLY A 66 -43.83 -37.68 3.15
N ASN A 67 -43.02 -36.65 3.39
CA ASN A 67 -42.44 -35.71 2.41
C ASN A 67 -42.22 -34.33 3.07
N PRO A 68 -40.98 -33.91 3.41
CA PRO A 68 -40.73 -32.54 3.83
C PRO A 68 -40.16 -31.70 2.68
N PHE A 69 -40.94 -30.70 2.27
CA PHE A 69 -40.47 -29.53 1.53
C PHE A 69 -39.64 -28.59 2.43
N LEU A 70 -38.79 -27.79 1.77
CA LEU A 70 -38.06 -26.58 2.22
C LEU A 70 -36.63 -26.88 2.77
N LEU A 71 -35.51 -26.49 2.15
CA LEU A 71 -35.17 -25.35 1.29
C LEU A 71 -34.01 -25.67 0.31
N PRO A 72 -33.79 -24.82 -0.71
CA PRO A 72 -33.26 -25.20 -2.01
C PRO A 72 -31.74 -25.09 -2.05
N PHE A 73 -31.07 -26.03 -2.71
CA PHE A 73 -29.88 -25.87 -3.54
C PHE A 73 -29.46 -27.30 -3.91
N TYR A 74 -29.05 -27.51 -5.17
CA TYR A 74 -28.76 -28.81 -5.81
C TYR A 74 -29.97 -29.57 -6.38
N ARG A 75 -30.47 -29.10 -7.53
CA ARG A 75 -30.96 -30.01 -8.57
C ARG A 75 -29.82 -30.27 -9.55
N THR A 76 -29.26 -31.48 -9.50
CA THR A 76 -28.52 -32.07 -10.62
C THR A 76 -29.49 -32.94 -11.41
N MET A 77 -29.47 -32.74 -12.72
CA MET A 77 -30.30 -33.42 -13.71
C MET A 77 -30.14 -34.94 -13.67
N THR A 78 -31.25 -35.66 -13.81
CA THR A 78 -31.27 -36.94 -14.52
C THR A 78 -32.36 -36.92 -15.58
N SER A 79 -32.03 -37.58 -16.68
CA SER A 79 -32.60 -37.55 -18.01
C SER A 79 -34.01 -38.11 -18.12
N THR A 80 -34.88 -37.41 -18.85
CA THR A 80 -35.86 -38.04 -19.75
C THR A 80 -36.02 -37.21 -21.01
N THR A 81 -36.06 -37.94 -22.12
CA THR A 81 -36.07 -37.53 -23.52
C THR A 81 -37.27 -36.70 -23.95
N SER A 82 -37.04 -35.49 -24.47
CA SER A 82 -37.79 -34.95 -25.61
C SER A 82 -36.97 -33.85 -26.30
N ARG A 83 -36.94 -33.90 -27.63
CA ARG A 83 -36.11 -33.07 -28.53
C ARG A 83 -36.58 -31.61 -28.53
N SER A 84 -35.71 -30.69 -28.11
CA SER A 84 -35.59 -29.35 -28.71
C SER A 84 -34.33 -28.66 -28.20
N SER A 85 -33.30 -28.55 -29.04
CA SER A 85 -32.09 -27.78 -28.77
C SER A 85 -32.43 -26.28 -28.76
N ILE A 86 -32.51 -25.66 -27.59
CA ILE A 86 -32.56 -24.20 -27.45
C ILE A 86 -31.26 -23.76 -26.80
N PHE A 87 -30.32 -23.41 -27.67
CA PHE A 87 -28.99 -22.89 -27.37
C PHE A 87 -29.14 -21.48 -26.73
N VAL A 88 -28.55 -21.26 -25.56
CA VAL A 88 -28.72 -20.03 -24.74
C VAL A 88 -27.74 -18.90 -25.17
N GLU A 89 -26.88 -19.14 -26.16
CA GLU A 89 -25.96 -18.11 -26.69
C GLU A 89 -26.65 -16.86 -27.22
N SER A 90 -27.94 -16.91 -27.61
CA SER A 90 -28.64 -15.77 -28.20
C SER A 90 -29.07 -14.68 -27.21
N LYS A 91 -28.75 -14.81 -25.91
CA LYS A 91 -29.05 -13.80 -24.87
C LYS A 91 -27.81 -13.20 -24.22
N ILE A 92 -26.60 -13.53 -24.68
CA ILE A 92 -25.38 -12.88 -24.23
C ILE A 92 -25.15 -11.69 -25.16
N SER A 93 -25.74 -10.54 -24.82
CA SER A 93 -25.26 -9.27 -25.38
C SER A 93 -23.82 -9.08 -24.88
N PRO A 94 -22.81 -8.94 -25.76
CA PRO A 94 -21.49 -8.54 -25.34
C PRO A 94 -21.62 -7.22 -24.57
N ILE A 95 -21.14 -7.18 -23.33
CA ILE A 95 -20.91 -5.89 -22.67
C ILE A 95 -19.95 -5.15 -23.61
N PRO A 96 -20.27 -3.92 -24.05
CA PRO A 96 -19.33 -3.12 -24.83
C PRO A 96 -18.04 -3.06 -24.03
N ILE A 97 -16.99 -3.72 -24.52
CA ILE A 97 -15.64 -3.47 -24.01
C ILE A 97 -15.38 -2.02 -24.42
N PRO A 98 -15.18 -1.09 -23.47
CA PRO A 98 -14.82 0.27 -23.86
C PRO A 98 -13.59 0.17 -24.75
N ASP A 99 -13.64 0.75 -25.95
CA ASP A 99 -12.52 0.73 -26.91
C ASP A 99 -11.23 1.34 -26.32
N VAL A 100 -11.35 2.07 -25.20
CA VAL A 100 -10.25 2.62 -24.42
C VAL A 100 -10.35 2.11 -22.98
N PRO A 101 -9.28 1.50 -22.42
CA PRO A 101 -9.28 1.09 -21.02
C PRO A 101 -9.54 2.31 -20.11
N PRO A 102 -10.24 2.13 -18.98
CA PRO A 102 -10.51 3.24 -18.07
C PRO A 102 -9.19 3.87 -17.60
N PRO A 103 -9.19 5.17 -17.25
CA PRO A 103 -8.02 5.83 -16.68
C PRO A 103 -7.41 5.00 -15.54
N PRO A 104 -6.07 5.02 -15.39
CA PRO A 104 -5.44 4.32 -14.31
C PRO A 104 -5.86 4.88 -12.96
N ARG A 105 -5.50 4.18 -11.88
CA ARG A 105 -5.84 4.58 -10.52
C ARG A 105 -4.59 4.50 -9.66
N PHE A 106 -4.26 5.61 -9.00
CA PHE A 106 -3.13 5.67 -8.07
C PHE A 106 -3.58 5.36 -6.66
N ALA A 107 -2.70 4.70 -5.91
CA ALA A 107 -2.84 4.43 -4.50
C ALA A 107 -1.71 5.14 -3.74
N TYR A 108 -2.05 6.16 -2.96
CA TYR A 108 -1.08 6.98 -2.25
C TYR A 108 -0.90 6.55 -0.80
N LEU A 109 0.34 6.47 -0.34
CA LEU A 109 0.67 6.65 1.07
C LEU A 109 1.17 8.08 1.25
N ILE A 110 0.52 8.87 2.11
CA ILE A 110 0.98 10.20 2.51
C ILE A 110 1.29 10.16 4.01
N SER A 111 2.57 10.23 4.37
CA SER A 111 3.03 10.05 5.75
C SER A 111 3.71 11.29 6.33
N GLY A 112 3.41 11.63 7.58
CA GLY A 112 4.04 12.73 8.31
C GLY A 112 4.49 12.32 9.71
N SER A 113 5.18 13.24 10.37
CA SER A 113 5.65 13.15 11.75
C SER A 113 5.14 14.36 12.56
N ASN A 114 5.65 14.55 13.77
CA ASN A 114 5.34 15.69 14.63
C ASN A 114 5.31 17.03 13.87
N ARG A 115 4.19 17.77 13.97
CA ARG A 115 3.89 19.07 13.33
C ARG A 115 3.55 19.05 11.83
N ASP A 116 3.49 17.88 11.21
CA ASP A 116 3.16 17.74 9.79
C ASP A 116 1.66 17.70 9.50
N GLY A 117 0.77 17.68 10.50
CA GLY A 117 -0.67 17.44 10.33
C GLY A 117 -1.34 18.38 9.32
N ASN A 118 -1.05 19.68 9.37
CA ASN A 118 -1.59 20.66 8.41
C ASN A 118 -1.02 20.46 7.00
N MET A 119 0.24 20.07 6.90
CA MET A 119 0.88 19.84 5.61
C MET A 119 0.31 18.56 4.95
N LEU A 120 0.05 17.50 5.74
CA LEU A 120 -0.67 16.32 5.27
C LEU A 120 -2.07 16.66 4.73
N LYS A 121 -2.84 17.51 5.43
CA LYS A 121 -4.15 17.96 4.95
C LYS A 121 -4.03 18.69 3.61
N ARG A 122 -3.04 19.59 3.48
CA ARG A 122 -2.79 20.37 2.27
C ARG A 122 -2.42 19.46 1.09
N THR A 123 -1.44 18.58 1.28
CA THR A 123 -0.95 17.63 0.27
C THR A 123 -2.05 16.65 -0.15
N LEU A 124 -2.83 16.11 0.81
CA LEU A 124 -3.94 15.21 0.50
C LEU A 124 -4.98 15.89 -0.42
N LEU A 125 -5.36 17.13 -0.13
CA LEU A 125 -6.28 17.88 -0.99
C LEU A 125 -5.67 18.18 -2.36
N ALA A 126 -4.38 18.54 -2.43
CA ALA A 126 -3.69 18.77 -3.70
C ALA A 126 -3.62 17.51 -4.58
N LEU A 127 -3.55 16.33 -3.97
CA LEU A 127 -3.50 15.04 -4.66
C LEU A 127 -4.87 14.41 -4.87
N TYR A 128 -5.96 14.99 -4.34
CA TYR A 128 -7.25 14.31 -4.31
C TYR A 128 -7.87 14.18 -5.70
N HIS A 129 -8.30 12.95 -6.03
CA HIS A 129 -9.08 12.61 -7.19
C HIS A 129 -9.98 11.41 -6.84
N PRO A 130 -11.26 11.39 -7.26
CA PRO A 130 -12.22 10.36 -6.87
C PRO A 130 -11.85 8.94 -7.31
N ASN A 131 -11.11 8.79 -8.42
CA ASN A 131 -10.66 7.46 -8.88
C ASN A 131 -9.51 6.87 -8.06
N ASN A 132 -8.73 7.68 -7.36
CA ASN A 132 -7.53 7.24 -6.64
C ASN A 132 -7.88 6.71 -5.23
N GLN A 133 -6.89 6.11 -4.57
CA GLN A 133 -6.97 5.58 -3.20
C GLN A 133 -5.92 6.24 -2.31
N TYR A 134 -6.23 6.49 -1.04
CA TYR A 134 -5.33 7.22 -0.14
C TYR A 134 -5.26 6.56 1.23
N ILE A 135 -4.03 6.33 1.69
CA ILE A 135 -3.69 6.04 3.08
C ILE A 135 -2.93 7.24 3.63
N VAL A 136 -3.46 7.81 4.71
CA VAL A 136 -2.84 8.90 5.46
C VAL A 136 -2.28 8.34 6.76
N HIS A 137 -1.03 8.68 7.05
CA HIS A 137 -0.37 8.26 8.28
C HIS A 137 0.32 9.45 8.95
N LEU A 138 0.06 9.63 10.23
CA LEU A 138 0.80 10.58 11.07
C LEU A 138 1.39 9.77 12.22
N ASP A 139 2.72 9.74 12.29
CA ASP A 139 3.46 8.81 13.14
C ASP A 139 3.22 9.06 14.64
N ARG A 140 3.70 8.14 15.47
CA ARG A 140 3.50 8.19 16.93
C ARG A 140 4.36 9.25 17.63
N GLU A 141 5.28 9.93 16.94
CA GLU A 141 5.96 11.11 17.47
C GLU A 141 5.00 12.30 17.59
N SER A 142 4.04 12.40 16.67
CA SER A 142 2.97 13.40 16.75
C SER A 142 2.11 13.23 17.99
N SER A 143 1.70 14.37 18.55
CA SER A 143 0.79 14.41 19.69
C SER A 143 -0.53 13.71 19.36
N GLN A 144 -1.20 13.21 20.40
CA GLN A 144 -2.53 12.62 20.22
C GLN A 144 -3.53 13.64 19.66
N GLU A 145 -3.44 14.90 20.09
CA GLU A 145 -4.29 15.97 19.59
C GLU A 145 -4.12 16.19 18.09
N GLU A 146 -2.88 16.25 17.60
CA GLU A 146 -2.59 16.42 16.17
C GLU A 146 -3.14 15.25 15.34
N ARG A 147 -2.96 14.02 15.83
CA ARG A 147 -3.51 12.82 15.16
C ARG A 147 -5.03 12.79 15.16
N LEU A 148 -5.68 13.20 16.26
CA LEU A 148 -7.14 13.31 16.34
C LEU A 148 -7.69 14.42 15.44
N ASP A 149 -6.98 15.54 15.32
CA ASP A 149 -7.33 16.61 14.39
C ASP A 149 -7.26 16.14 12.92
N LEU A 150 -6.20 15.42 12.54
CA LEU A 150 -6.11 14.81 11.20
C LEU A 150 -7.22 13.77 10.97
N GLN A 151 -7.51 12.93 11.97
CA GLN A 151 -8.59 11.94 11.89
C GLN A 151 -9.96 12.60 11.69
N ARG A 152 -10.27 13.66 12.47
CA ARG A 152 -11.51 14.43 12.32
C ARG A 152 -11.62 15.06 10.94
N PHE A 153 -10.52 15.62 10.42
CA PHE A 153 -10.49 16.17 9.07
C PHE A 153 -10.83 15.11 8.01
N VAL A 154 -10.21 13.92 8.08
CA VAL A 154 -10.48 12.84 7.13
C VAL A 154 -11.94 12.37 7.24
N ASN A 155 -12.44 12.19 8.47
CA ASN A 155 -13.79 11.68 8.70
C ASN A 155 -14.90 12.67 8.33
N ASN A 156 -14.67 13.98 8.47
CA ASN A 156 -15.70 15.01 8.29
C ASN A 156 -15.69 15.64 6.88
N ASN A 157 -14.70 15.33 6.04
CA ASN A 157 -14.66 15.85 4.68
C ASN A 157 -15.71 15.15 3.80
N THR A 158 -16.62 15.95 3.21
CA THR A 158 -17.76 15.45 2.43
C THR A 158 -17.35 14.68 1.17
N LEU A 159 -16.24 15.07 0.51
CA LEU A 159 -15.72 14.34 -0.65
C LEU A 159 -15.20 12.96 -0.23
N PHE A 160 -14.45 12.91 0.88
CA PHE A 160 -13.87 11.66 1.36
C PHE A 160 -14.95 10.68 1.83
N GLN A 161 -16.00 11.18 2.48
CA GLN A 161 -17.19 10.40 2.83
C GLN A 161 -17.91 9.87 1.59
N ARG A 162 -18.14 10.74 0.60
CA ARG A 162 -18.88 10.40 -0.62
C ARG A 162 -18.22 9.28 -1.42
N PHE A 163 -16.90 9.32 -1.57
CA PHE A 163 -16.16 8.35 -2.39
C PHE A 163 -15.53 7.21 -1.58
N GLY A 164 -15.41 7.34 -0.26
CA GLY A 164 -14.90 6.28 0.62
C GLY A 164 -13.45 5.87 0.32
N ASN A 165 -12.68 6.73 -0.34
CA ASN A 165 -11.37 6.41 -0.93
C ASN A 165 -10.18 6.96 -0.13
N VAL A 166 -10.42 7.59 1.02
CA VAL A 166 -9.38 8.08 1.93
C VAL A 166 -9.49 7.36 3.28
N ARG A 167 -8.38 6.81 3.78
CA ARG A 167 -8.32 6.15 5.09
C ARG A 167 -7.11 6.64 5.87
N MET A 168 -7.26 6.75 7.18
CA MET A 168 -6.15 7.06 8.08
C MET A 168 -5.72 5.81 8.85
N ILE A 169 -4.41 5.59 8.99
CA ILE A 169 -3.87 4.62 9.95
C ILE A 169 -4.01 5.22 11.36
N VAL A 170 -5.09 4.86 12.06
CA VAL A 170 -5.42 5.41 13.39
C VAL A 170 -4.46 4.87 14.46
N LYS A 171 -4.11 3.58 14.40
CA LYS A 171 -3.06 2.99 15.23
C LYS A 171 -1.71 3.36 14.64
N ALA A 172 -1.27 4.58 14.95
CA ALA A 172 -0.04 5.17 14.40
C ALA A 172 1.19 4.29 14.68
N ASN A 173 2.00 4.10 13.64
CA ASN A 173 3.29 3.46 13.72
C ASN A 173 4.33 4.47 14.23
N LEU A 174 5.38 3.98 14.88
CA LEU A 174 6.57 4.80 15.16
C LEU A 174 7.52 4.67 13.97
N VAL A 175 7.99 5.78 13.40
CA VAL A 175 8.75 5.76 12.15
C VAL A 175 10.10 6.45 12.31
N THR A 176 11.17 5.67 12.17
CA THR A 176 12.56 6.15 12.14
C THR A 176 13.03 6.23 10.69
N TYR A 177 13.36 7.43 10.20
CA TYR A 177 13.73 7.66 8.79
C TYR A 177 14.90 6.77 8.32
N ARG A 178 15.93 6.63 9.16
CA ARG A 178 17.10 5.81 8.84
C ARG A 178 16.92 4.33 9.20
N GLY A 179 15.76 3.95 9.74
CA GLY A 179 15.49 2.61 10.26
C GLY A 179 14.55 1.78 9.38
N PRO A 180 14.39 0.48 9.69
CA PRO A 180 13.44 -0.41 9.06
C PRO A 180 11.97 -0.06 9.34
N THR A 181 11.66 0.70 10.39
CA THR A 181 10.27 1.05 10.73
C THR A 181 9.57 1.87 9.65
N MET A 182 10.30 2.65 8.85
CA MET A 182 9.75 3.31 7.66
C MET A 182 9.37 2.29 6.57
N VAL A 183 10.18 1.26 6.34
CA VAL A 183 9.84 0.16 5.41
C VAL A 183 8.59 -0.56 5.89
N ALA A 184 8.54 -0.90 7.19
CA ALA A 184 7.38 -1.55 7.80
C ALA A 184 6.10 -0.71 7.65
N ASN A 185 6.19 0.62 7.81
CA ASN A 185 5.06 1.52 7.61
C ASN A 185 4.59 1.54 6.14
N THR A 186 5.52 1.61 5.19
CA THR A 186 5.19 1.56 3.76
C THR A 186 4.51 0.24 3.38
N LEU A 187 5.05 -0.90 3.87
CA LEU A 187 4.44 -2.22 3.68
C LEU A 187 3.05 -2.34 4.34
N HIS A 188 2.86 -1.75 5.52
CA HIS A 188 1.56 -1.72 6.20
C HIS A 188 0.51 -0.97 5.37
N ALA A 189 0.85 0.21 4.83
CA ALA A 189 -0.05 0.98 3.97
C ALA A 189 -0.39 0.23 2.67
N ALA A 190 0.62 -0.36 2.03
CA ALA A 190 0.43 -1.20 0.84
C ALA A 190 -0.50 -2.39 1.12
N ALA A 191 -0.33 -3.09 2.25
CA ALA A 191 -1.21 -4.19 2.66
C ALA A 191 -2.66 -3.75 2.87
N ILE A 192 -2.88 -2.57 3.47
CA ILE A 192 -4.24 -2.01 3.61
C ILE A 192 -4.84 -1.71 2.23
N LEU A 193 -4.07 -1.13 1.31
CA LEU A 193 -4.53 -0.81 -0.04
C LEU A 193 -4.83 -2.06 -0.88
N LEU A 194 -4.06 -3.13 -0.75
CA LEU A 194 -4.37 -4.41 -1.40
C LEU A 194 -5.64 -5.04 -0.83
N ARG A 195 -5.86 -4.96 0.49
CA ARG A 195 -7.01 -5.56 1.14
C ARG A 195 -8.31 -4.76 0.96
N GLN A 196 -8.23 -3.43 1.00
CA GLN A 196 -9.39 -2.54 1.12
C GLN A 196 -9.46 -1.46 0.04
N GLY A 197 -8.39 -1.20 -0.70
CA GLY A 197 -8.32 -0.15 -1.74
C GLY A 197 -9.05 -0.49 -3.04
N GLY A 198 -9.57 -1.71 -3.19
CA GLY A 198 -10.17 -2.16 -4.44
C GLY A 198 -9.12 -2.24 -5.56
N ASP A 199 -9.50 -1.82 -6.75
CA ASP A 199 -8.60 -1.84 -7.92
C ASP A 199 -7.82 -0.54 -8.06
N TRP A 200 -6.50 -0.67 -8.13
CA TRP A 200 -5.54 0.39 -8.41
C TRP A 200 -4.35 -0.17 -9.20
N ASP A 201 -3.56 0.69 -9.82
CA ASP A 201 -2.51 0.30 -10.78
C ASP A 201 -1.11 0.60 -10.26
N TRP A 202 -0.91 1.74 -9.60
CA TRP A 202 0.37 2.15 -9.03
C TRP A 202 0.24 2.62 -7.58
N PHE A 203 1.15 2.16 -6.74
CA PHE A 203 1.36 2.62 -5.36
C PHE A 203 2.45 3.69 -5.32
N ILE A 204 2.15 4.86 -4.76
CA ILE A 204 3.08 5.98 -4.64
C ILE A 204 3.21 6.37 -3.17
N ASN A 205 4.43 6.37 -2.62
CA ASN A 205 4.69 6.88 -1.28
C ASN A 205 5.16 8.33 -1.34
N LEU A 206 4.66 9.17 -0.43
CA LEU A 206 4.99 10.58 -0.26
C LEU A 206 5.06 10.90 1.24
N SER A 207 5.88 11.88 1.60
CA SER A 207 5.87 12.50 2.93
C SER A 207 5.08 13.80 2.95
N ALA A 208 4.89 14.34 4.15
CA ALA A 208 4.39 15.69 4.33
C ALA A 208 5.29 16.75 3.68
N SER A 209 6.58 16.49 3.46
CA SER A 209 7.47 17.46 2.79
C SER A 209 7.47 17.35 1.25
N ASP A 210 6.66 16.46 0.68
CA ASP A 210 6.48 16.30 -0.76
C ASP A 210 5.24 17.06 -1.25
N TYR A 211 5.27 17.53 -2.50
CA TYR A 211 4.15 18.23 -3.12
C TYR A 211 4.06 17.96 -4.63
N PRO A 212 2.85 17.83 -5.20
CA PRO A 212 2.69 17.66 -6.64
C PRO A 212 3.00 18.94 -7.42
N LEU A 213 3.60 18.77 -8.60
CA LEU A 213 3.89 19.83 -9.59
C LEU A 213 3.00 19.72 -10.84
N VAL A 214 2.11 18.73 -10.88
CA VAL A 214 1.13 18.48 -11.94
C VAL A 214 -0.22 18.13 -11.31
N THR A 215 -1.30 18.37 -12.03
CA THR A 215 -2.64 17.97 -11.57
C THR A 215 -2.80 16.46 -11.59
N GLN A 216 -3.82 15.94 -10.90
CA GLN A 216 -4.12 14.50 -10.98
C GLN A 216 -4.56 14.10 -12.38
N ASP A 217 -5.31 14.95 -13.08
CA ASP A 217 -5.71 14.69 -14.46
C ASP A 217 -4.51 14.64 -15.40
N ASP A 218 -3.49 15.49 -15.21
CA ASP A 218 -2.23 15.40 -15.95
C ASP A 218 -1.56 14.05 -15.74
N LEU A 219 -1.41 13.63 -14.48
CA LEU A 219 -0.75 12.40 -14.10
C LEU A 219 -1.51 11.18 -14.64
N LEU A 220 -2.84 11.14 -14.46
CA LEU A 220 -3.72 10.08 -14.94
C LEU A 220 -3.72 9.99 -16.46
N HIS A 221 -3.73 11.14 -17.16
CA HIS A 221 -3.66 11.19 -18.61
C HIS A 221 -2.35 10.58 -19.11
N THR A 222 -1.20 11.08 -18.64
CA THR A 222 0.09 10.58 -19.11
C THR A 222 0.29 9.09 -18.79
N PHE A 223 -0.13 8.62 -17.61
CA PHE A 223 -0.01 7.21 -17.24
C PHE A 223 -1.01 6.29 -17.96
N SER A 224 -2.06 6.82 -18.60
CA SER A 224 -2.99 6.03 -19.40
C SER A 224 -2.31 5.36 -20.60
N TYR A 225 -1.19 5.92 -21.07
CA TYR A 225 -0.42 5.41 -22.20
C TYR A 225 0.72 4.48 -21.78
N LEU A 226 0.85 4.17 -20.49
CA LEU A 226 1.96 3.38 -19.95
C LEU A 226 1.56 1.94 -19.67
N PRO A 227 2.47 0.97 -19.91
CA PRO A 227 2.31 -0.37 -19.38
C PRO A 227 2.19 -0.33 -17.84
N ARG A 228 1.10 -0.92 -17.32
CA ARG A 228 0.74 -0.88 -15.89
C ARG A 228 1.65 -1.69 -14.97
N ASP A 229 2.57 -2.46 -15.56
CA ASP A 229 3.57 -3.26 -14.88
C ASP A 229 4.90 -2.51 -14.65
N LEU A 230 5.06 -1.29 -15.18
CA LEU A 230 6.24 -0.47 -14.94
C LEU A 230 6.35 0.01 -13.49
N ASN A 231 7.58 -0.02 -12.97
CA ASN A 231 7.93 0.43 -11.62
C ASN A 231 8.94 1.57 -11.72
N PHE A 232 8.55 2.78 -11.30
CA PHE A 232 9.45 3.93 -11.22
C PHE A 232 10.18 3.88 -9.89
N ILE A 233 11.43 3.45 -9.96
CA ILE A 233 12.32 3.27 -8.82
C ILE A 233 13.74 3.60 -9.26
N ASP A 234 14.29 4.70 -8.74
CA ASP A 234 15.70 5.05 -8.94
C ASP A 234 16.57 3.99 -8.27
N HIS A 235 17.54 3.39 -8.98
CA HIS A 235 18.36 2.33 -8.41
C HIS A 235 19.77 2.27 -9.00
N THR A 236 20.69 1.75 -8.19
CA THR A 236 22.04 1.36 -8.61
C THR A 236 22.54 0.17 -7.80
N SER A 237 23.29 -0.72 -8.45
CA SER A 237 24.02 -1.79 -7.77
C SER A 237 25.42 -1.34 -7.29
N ASN A 238 25.87 -0.16 -7.71
CA ASN A 238 27.15 0.39 -7.25
C ASN A 238 26.96 1.05 -5.88
N ILE A 239 27.08 0.25 -4.83
CA ILE A 239 26.86 0.70 -3.46
C ILE A 239 28.09 1.43 -2.87
N GLY A 240 29.29 1.25 -3.43
CA GLY A 240 30.51 1.96 -3.03
C GLY A 240 30.75 2.01 -1.51
N TRP A 241 30.96 3.21 -0.97
CA TRP A 241 31.16 3.43 0.47
C TRP A 241 30.00 2.93 1.34
N LYS A 242 28.78 2.83 0.79
CA LYS A 242 27.60 2.33 1.52
C LYS A 242 27.77 0.87 1.91
N GLU A 243 28.62 0.10 1.26
CA GLU A 243 28.93 -1.27 1.70
C GLU A 243 29.48 -1.26 3.15
N TYR A 244 30.51 -0.44 3.40
CA TYR A 244 31.19 -0.38 4.69
C TYR A 244 30.43 0.43 5.73
N GLN A 245 29.70 1.46 5.32
CA GLN A 245 28.97 2.34 6.24
C GLN A 245 27.52 1.92 6.47
N ARG A 246 26.93 1.08 5.60
CA ARG A 246 25.52 0.69 5.69
C ARG A 246 25.26 -0.80 5.69
N ALA A 247 25.88 -1.57 4.79
CA ALA A 247 25.58 -3.01 4.66
C ALA A 247 26.24 -3.87 5.74
N LYS A 248 27.52 -3.60 6.03
CA LYS A 248 28.31 -4.33 7.04
C LYS A 248 27.95 -3.97 8.49
N PRO A 249 27.67 -2.71 8.84
CA PRO A 249 27.21 -2.37 10.18
C PRO A 249 25.83 -2.95 10.48
N ILE A 250 25.58 -3.20 11.76
CA ILE A 250 24.29 -3.69 12.26
C ILE A 250 23.71 -2.58 13.13
N ILE A 251 22.47 -2.19 12.83
CA ILE A 251 21.70 -1.26 13.66
C ILE A 251 20.50 -1.98 14.27
N VAL A 252 20.02 -1.45 15.38
CA VAL A 252 18.72 -1.80 15.93
C VAL A 252 17.91 -0.52 16.01
N ASP A 253 16.66 -0.60 15.57
CA ASP A 253 15.72 0.51 15.58
C ASP A 253 14.83 0.39 16.82
N PRO A 254 14.97 1.29 17.81
CA PRO A 254 14.12 1.31 19.00
C PRO A 254 12.63 1.39 18.67
N GLY A 255 12.27 1.93 17.50
CA GLY A 255 10.88 2.04 17.07
C GLY A 255 10.17 0.69 16.92
N LEU A 256 10.89 -0.43 16.90
CA LEU A 256 10.33 -1.79 16.86
C LEU A 256 9.78 -2.27 18.21
N TYR A 257 10.28 -1.75 19.35
CA TYR A 257 9.92 -2.25 20.69
C TYR A 257 9.64 -1.14 21.73
N MET A 258 9.95 0.12 21.43
CA MET A 258 9.69 1.25 22.32
C MET A 258 8.42 2.02 21.92
N THR A 259 7.88 2.79 22.87
CA THR A 259 6.71 3.65 22.65
C THR A 259 7.08 5.09 22.30
N LYS A 260 8.32 5.51 22.59
CA LYS A 260 8.86 6.84 22.29
C LYS A 260 9.87 6.74 21.15
N LYS A 261 9.88 7.75 20.27
CA LYS A 261 10.86 7.85 19.19
C LYS A 261 12.26 8.04 19.73
N ALA A 262 13.20 7.30 19.17
CA ALA A 262 14.64 7.47 19.37
C ALA A 262 15.33 7.16 18.05
N ASP A 263 16.54 7.69 17.87
CA ASP A 263 17.35 7.32 16.71
C ASP A 263 17.82 5.85 16.84
N VAL A 264 18.26 5.28 15.71
CA VAL A 264 18.82 3.94 15.69
C VAL A 264 20.09 3.87 16.55
N PHE A 265 20.34 2.73 17.19
CA PHE A 265 21.61 2.49 17.87
C PHE A 265 22.46 1.48 17.11
N TRP A 266 23.77 1.70 17.20
CA TRP A 266 24.77 0.89 16.52
C TRP A 266 25.18 -0.27 17.39
N VAL A 267 25.25 -1.45 16.78
CA VAL A 267 25.84 -2.64 17.40
C VAL A 267 27.34 -2.65 17.07
N THR A 268 28.17 -3.11 18.02
CA THR A 268 29.63 -3.12 17.84
C THR A 268 30.08 -4.15 16.80
N GLN A 269 29.37 -5.29 16.71
CA GLN A 269 29.62 -6.32 15.72
C GLN A 269 29.18 -5.88 14.32
N ARG A 270 29.89 -6.38 13.32
CA ARG A 270 29.59 -6.20 11.89
C ARG A 270 29.30 -7.55 11.24
N ARG A 271 28.58 -7.53 10.13
CA ARG A 271 28.29 -8.70 9.28
C ARG A 271 28.99 -8.59 7.93
N SER A 272 29.11 -9.72 7.24
CA SER A 272 29.43 -9.75 5.81
C SER A 272 28.22 -9.29 4.97
N VAL A 273 28.49 -8.93 3.72
CA VAL A 273 27.45 -8.68 2.70
C VAL A 273 26.81 -10.02 2.34
N PRO A 274 25.48 -10.09 2.14
CA PRO A 274 24.78 -11.32 1.79
C PRO A 274 25.27 -11.87 0.44
N THR A 275 25.41 -13.19 0.34
CA THR A 275 25.75 -13.89 -0.90
C THR A 275 24.52 -14.42 -1.63
N ALA A 276 23.36 -14.48 -0.95
CA ALA A 276 22.12 -15.01 -1.51
C ALA A 276 21.41 -14.06 -2.48
N PHE A 277 21.71 -12.76 -2.42
CA PHE A 277 21.14 -11.73 -3.28
C PHE A 277 22.09 -10.54 -3.40
N LYS A 278 22.00 -9.80 -4.51
CA LYS A 278 22.81 -8.60 -4.76
C LYS A 278 22.14 -7.39 -4.13
N LEU A 279 22.88 -6.56 -3.39
CA LEU A 279 22.32 -5.33 -2.83
C LEU A 279 22.16 -4.24 -3.88
N PHE A 280 21.04 -3.55 -3.83
CA PHE A 280 20.76 -2.33 -4.60
C PHE A 280 20.40 -1.18 -3.65
N THR A 281 20.65 0.04 -4.10
CA THR A 281 20.30 1.26 -3.37
C THR A 281 19.75 2.32 -4.31
N GLY A 282 18.94 3.23 -3.77
CA GLY A 282 18.35 4.31 -4.53
C GLY A 282 17.53 5.26 -3.66
N SER A 283 16.62 6.00 -4.29
CA SER A 283 15.70 6.91 -3.60
C SER A 283 14.69 6.16 -2.74
N ALA A 284 14.31 6.72 -1.60
CA ALA A 284 13.23 6.15 -0.78
C ALA A 284 11.81 6.41 -1.38
N TRP A 285 11.71 7.20 -2.45
CA TRP A 285 10.46 7.58 -3.12
C TRP A 285 10.29 6.77 -4.41
N MET A 286 9.09 6.28 -4.63
CA MET A 286 8.84 5.30 -5.67
C MET A 286 7.40 5.42 -6.19
N ALA A 287 7.18 4.97 -7.42
CA ALA A 287 5.86 4.59 -7.92
C ALA A 287 5.90 3.13 -8.37
N LEU A 288 5.35 2.24 -7.56
CA LEU A 288 5.40 0.79 -7.76
C LEU A 288 4.12 0.26 -8.40
N SER A 289 4.25 -0.59 -9.41
CA SER A 289 3.13 -1.32 -10.00
C SER A 289 2.43 -2.21 -8.96
N ARG A 290 1.11 -2.36 -9.08
CA ARG A 290 0.34 -3.28 -8.23
C ARG A 290 0.87 -4.72 -8.24
N PRO A 291 1.24 -5.33 -9.39
CA PRO A 291 1.83 -6.67 -9.40
C PRO A 291 3.08 -6.80 -8.54
N PHE A 292 3.96 -5.79 -8.52
CA PHE A 292 5.14 -5.80 -7.64
C PHE A 292 4.75 -5.61 -6.16
N VAL A 293 3.76 -4.78 -5.87
CA VAL A 293 3.24 -4.61 -4.52
C VAL A 293 2.57 -5.89 -4.00
N ASP A 294 1.83 -6.60 -4.86
CA ASP A 294 1.29 -7.92 -4.56
C ASP A 294 2.42 -8.91 -4.24
N TYR A 295 3.51 -8.90 -5.01
CA TYR A 295 4.66 -9.75 -4.77
C TYR A 295 5.33 -9.49 -3.41
N ILE A 296 5.58 -8.23 -3.03
CA ILE A 296 6.25 -7.93 -1.76
C ILE A 296 5.37 -8.19 -0.53
N ILE A 297 4.04 -8.10 -0.66
CA ILE A 297 3.11 -8.36 0.44
C ILE A 297 2.76 -9.84 0.56
N TRP A 298 2.39 -10.50 -0.54
CA TRP A 298 1.98 -11.91 -0.52
C TRP A 298 3.15 -12.88 -0.62
N GLY A 299 4.21 -12.51 -1.34
CA GLY A 299 5.46 -13.27 -1.48
C GLY A 299 5.23 -14.74 -1.83
N TRP A 300 4.93 -15.05 -3.11
CA TRP A 300 4.91 -16.45 -3.58
C TRP A 300 6.31 -17.07 -3.63
N ASP A 301 7.34 -16.24 -3.69
CA ASP A 301 8.74 -16.59 -3.43
C ASP A 301 9.16 -16.02 -2.05
N ASN A 302 10.19 -16.61 -1.44
CA ASN A 302 10.68 -16.21 -0.12
C ASN A 302 11.58 -14.96 -0.15
N LEU A 303 12.07 -14.54 -1.32
CA LEU A 303 12.96 -13.39 -1.48
C LEU A 303 12.48 -12.12 -0.73
N PRO A 304 11.23 -11.64 -0.85
CA PRO A 304 10.79 -10.44 -0.12
C PRO A 304 10.90 -10.57 1.40
N ARG A 305 10.69 -11.78 1.95
CA ARG A 305 10.78 -12.04 3.40
C ARG A 305 12.24 -12.12 3.85
N THR A 306 13.09 -12.84 3.11
CA THR A 306 14.53 -12.93 3.40
C THR A 306 15.20 -11.56 3.35
N VAL A 307 14.88 -10.76 2.33
CA VAL A 307 15.41 -9.40 2.20
C VAL A 307 14.85 -8.51 3.32
N LEU A 308 13.57 -8.64 3.69
CA LEU A 308 12.99 -7.86 4.79
C LEU A 308 13.70 -8.15 6.13
N MET A 309 13.97 -9.43 6.43
CA MET A 309 14.74 -9.83 7.61
C MET A 309 16.15 -9.21 7.60
N TYR A 310 16.82 -9.21 6.45
CA TYR A 310 18.15 -8.61 6.33
C TYR A 310 18.13 -7.09 6.56
N TYR A 311 17.12 -6.40 6.00
CA TYR A 311 16.94 -4.96 6.13
C TYR A 311 16.40 -4.53 7.50
N ALA A 312 15.88 -5.45 8.33
CA ALA A 312 15.50 -5.13 9.72
C ALA A 312 16.68 -4.56 10.56
N ASN A 313 17.92 -4.82 10.18
CA ASN A 313 19.12 -4.31 10.86
C ASN A 313 20.06 -3.52 9.93
N PHE A 314 19.51 -2.90 8.89
CA PHE A 314 20.26 -2.12 7.89
C PHE A 314 19.95 -0.62 8.02
N ILE A 315 20.99 0.23 8.00
CA ILE A 315 20.81 1.69 8.06
C ILE A 315 20.32 2.26 6.72
N SER A 316 19.38 3.19 6.76
CA SER A 316 18.67 3.72 5.59
C SER A 316 17.95 2.62 4.79
N SER A 317 17.29 1.70 5.51
CA SER A 317 16.55 0.58 4.91
C SER A 317 15.57 0.92 3.78
N PRO A 318 14.82 2.04 3.83
CA PRO A 318 13.94 2.45 2.73
C PRO A 318 14.66 2.67 1.40
N GLU A 319 15.93 3.08 1.44
CA GLU A 319 16.79 3.31 0.27
C GLU A 319 17.40 2.02 -0.29
N GLY A 320 16.94 0.83 0.13
CA GLY A 320 17.54 -0.45 -0.29
C GLY A 320 16.60 -1.65 -0.34
N TYR A 321 15.60 -1.76 0.54
CA TYR A 321 14.71 -2.91 0.59
C TYR A 321 13.98 -3.15 -0.75
N PHE A 322 13.20 -2.17 -1.22
CA PHE A 322 12.40 -2.31 -2.44
C PHE A 322 13.27 -2.52 -3.68
N HIS A 323 14.39 -1.77 -3.77
CA HIS A 323 15.40 -1.88 -4.83
C HIS A 323 16.00 -3.28 -4.91
N THR A 324 16.39 -3.83 -3.76
CA THR A 324 17.00 -5.17 -3.70
C THR A 324 15.98 -6.23 -4.07
N VAL A 325 14.74 -6.14 -3.59
CA VAL A 325 13.71 -7.11 -3.95
C VAL A 325 13.40 -7.06 -5.46
N ILE A 326 13.12 -5.88 -6.02
CA ILE A 326 12.73 -5.76 -7.43
C ILE A 326 13.86 -6.19 -8.38
N CYS A 327 15.11 -5.84 -8.06
CA CYS A 327 16.25 -6.17 -8.90
C CYS A 327 16.76 -7.60 -8.71
N ASN A 328 16.31 -8.33 -7.68
CA ASN A 328 16.62 -9.75 -7.53
C ASN A 328 15.44 -10.67 -7.96
N ALA A 329 14.24 -10.14 -8.18
CA ALA A 329 13.10 -10.92 -8.68
C ALA A 329 13.05 -10.94 -10.21
N GLN A 330 13.19 -12.11 -10.82
CA GLN A 330 13.35 -12.27 -12.28
C GLN A 330 12.19 -11.67 -13.08
N GLU A 331 10.98 -11.74 -12.54
CA GLU A 331 9.74 -11.25 -13.15
C GLU A 331 9.67 -9.72 -13.22
N PHE A 332 10.41 -9.00 -12.37
CA PHE A 332 10.32 -7.54 -12.24
C PHE A 332 11.58 -6.78 -12.66
N ARG A 333 12.74 -7.45 -12.80
CA ARG A 333 14.01 -6.82 -13.23
C ARG A 333 13.88 -6.00 -14.52
N ASN A 334 13.01 -6.43 -15.44
CA ASN A 334 12.80 -5.80 -16.75
C ASN A 334 11.63 -4.81 -16.78
N THR A 335 10.99 -4.51 -15.65
CA THR A 335 9.91 -3.53 -15.55
C THR A 335 10.32 -2.27 -14.78
N THR A 336 11.58 -2.16 -14.36
CA THR A 336 12.10 -0.97 -13.68
C THR A 336 12.36 0.18 -14.65
N VAL A 337 11.83 1.35 -14.33
CA VAL A 337 12.20 2.65 -14.89
C VAL A 337 13.05 3.37 -13.85
N ASN A 338 14.31 3.67 -14.18
CA ASN A 338 15.29 4.22 -13.25
C ASN A 338 15.08 5.73 -13.01
N SER A 339 14.05 6.04 -12.22
CA SER A 339 13.64 7.38 -11.81
C SER A 339 12.71 7.28 -10.60
N ASP A 340 12.82 8.21 -9.65
CA ASP A 340 11.90 8.32 -8.53
C ASP A 340 10.74 9.30 -8.77
N LEU A 341 10.69 9.93 -9.96
CA LEU A 341 9.70 10.95 -10.35
C LEU A 341 9.69 12.21 -9.46
N HIS A 342 10.79 12.51 -8.76
CA HIS A 342 10.90 13.70 -7.92
C HIS A 342 11.94 14.69 -8.45
N PHE A 343 11.62 15.97 -8.35
CA PHE A 343 12.63 17.02 -8.31
C PHE A 343 13.18 17.15 -6.88
N ILE A 344 14.48 16.97 -6.72
CA ILE A 344 15.17 17.11 -5.44
C ILE A 344 16.43 17.96 -5.63
N SER A 345 16.57 19.02 -4.83
CA SER A 345 17.77 19.86 -4.82
C SER A 345 18.72 19.42 -3.71
N TRP A 346 19.94 19.01 -4.07
CA TRP A 346 20.96 18.52 -3.14
C TRP A 346 22.18 19.44 -3.08
N ASP A 347 22.87 19.47 -1.93
CA ASP A 347 24.25 19.96 -1.85
C ASP A 347 25.17 19.10 -2.75
N ASN A 348 26.33 19.64 -3.14
CA ASN A 348 27.40 18.87 -3.75
C ASN A 348 28.68 18.94 -2.88
N PRO A 349 29.10 17.84 -2.21
CA PRO A 349 28.45 16.53 -2.18
C PRO A 349 27.13 16.51 -1.37
N PRO A 350 26.22 15.56 -1.62
CA PRO A 350 24.93 15.49 -0.92
C PRO A 350 25.09 15.31 0.60
N LYS A 351 24.38 16.15 1.38
CA LYS A 351 24.21 15.98 2.83
C LYS A 351 23.09 14.98 3.14
N GLN A 352 22.81 14.74 4.43
CA GLN A 352 21.76 13.82 4.87
C GLN A 352 20.34 14.23 4.42
N HIS A 353 20.08 15.53 4.31
CA HIS A 353 18.77 16.06 3.92
C HIS A 353 18.93 17.02 2.73
N PRO A 354 18.00 16.98 1.74
CA PRO A 354 18.03 17.91 0.62
C PRO A 354 17.72 19.34 1.06
N HIS A 355 18.03 20.31 0.19
CA HIS A 355 17.67 21.71 0.41
C HIS A 355 16.15 21.87 0.53
N GLN A 356 15.75 22.87 1.32
CA GLN A 356 14.37 23.34 1.34
C GLN A 356 14.12 24.14 0.08
N LEU A 357 13.08 23.76 -0.66
CA LEU A 357 12.68 24.43 -1.88
C LEU A 357 11.93 25.72 -1.54
N SER A 358 12.22 26.77 -2.31
CA SER A 358 11.67 28.11 -2.15
C SER A 358 11.20 28.67 -3.51
N LEU A 359 10.70 29.92 -3.52
CA LEU A 359 10.31 30.61 -4.75
C LEU A 359 11.43 30.69 -5.80
N ALA A 360 12.70 30.72 -5.37
CA ALA A 360 13.86 30.74 -6.27
C ALA A 360 14.00 29.45 -7.10
N ASP A 361 13.40 28.35 -6.63
CA ASP A 361 13.52 27.03 -7.25
C ASP A 361 12.40 26.74 -8.24
N MET A 362 11.41 27.64 -8.35
CA MET A 362 10.20 27.43 -9.14
C MET A 362 10.50 27.05 -10.59
N GLN A 363 11.41 27.78 -11.25
CA GLN A 363 11.75 27.49 -12.64
C GLN A 363 12.45 26.13 -12.78
N ARG A 364 13.38 25.79 -11.87
CA ARG A 364 14.07 24.50 -11.86
C ARG A 364 13.08 23.33 -11.65
N MET A 365 12.07 23.53 -10.79
CA MET A 365 10.99 22.56 -10.60
C MET A 365 10.22 22.32 -11.89
N ILE A 366 9.82 23.38 -12.61
CA ILE A 366 9.11 23.28 -13.89
C ILE A 366 9.98 22.60 -14.95
N ASP A 367 11.24 23.03 -15.08
CA ASP A 367 12.19 22.54 -16.09
C ASP A 367 12.56 21.07 -15.89
N SER A 368 12.51 20.59 -14.65
CA SER A 368 12.73 19.17 -14.31
C SER A 368 11.69 18.23 -14.91
N LYS A 369 10.50 18.76 -15.24
CA LYS A 369 9.33 18.02 -15.74
C LYS A 369 8.78 16.96 -14.76
N ALA A 370 9.34 16.86 -13.55
CA ALA A 370 8.92 15.88 -12.55
C ALA A 370 7.50 16.17 -12.05
N PRO A 371 6.68 15.14 -11.78
CA PRO A 371 5.34 15.32 -11.24
C PRO A 371 5.32 15.65 -9.75
N PHE A 372 6.42 15.42 -9.02
CA PHE A 372 6.56 15.71 -7.59
C PHE A 372 7.85 16.46 -7.29
N ALA A 373 7.91 17.17 -6.17
CA ALA A 373 9.13 17.82 -5.69
C ALA A 373 9.28 17.73 -4.18
N ARG A 374 10.53 17.82 -3.71
CA ARG A 374 10.88 17.87 -2.29
C ARG A 374 12.24 18.53 -2.00
N LYS A 375 12.45 19.10 -0.80
CA LYS A 375 11.51 19.13 0.34
C LYS A 375 10.96 20.53 0.55
N PHE A 376 9.67 20.65 0.87
CA PHE A 376 9.04 21.92 1.21
C PHE A 376 9.01 22.13 2.72
N GLN A 377 9.13 23.39 3.15
CA GLN A 377 8.80 23.80 4.50
C GLN A 377 7.31 24.08 4.62
N GLN A 378 6.75 23.82 5.79
CA GLN A 378 5.37 24.18 6.10
C GLN A 378 5.14 25.68 5.90
N ASN A 379 4.06 26.04 5.22
CA ASN A 379 3.64 27.41 4.93
C ASN A 379 4.62 28.23 4.07
N ASP A 380 5.56 27.59 3.36
CA ASP A 380 6.43 28.31 2.43
C ASP A 380 5.59 28.94 1.28
N PRO A 381 5.83 30.21 0.91
CA PRO A 381 5.12 30.86 -0.19
C PRO A 381 5.22 30.14 -1.54
N VAL A 382 6.25 29.32 -1.76
CA VAL A 382 6.37 28.51 -2.98
C VAL A 382 5.21 27.55 -3.15
N LEU A 383 4.64 27.02 -2.05
CA LEU A 383 3.49 26.12 -2.11
C LEU A 383 2.24 26.86 -2.62
N ASP A 384 2.05 28.12 -2.21
CA ASP A 384 0.96 28.96 -2.69
C ASP A 384 1.14 29.28 -4.19
N LYS A 385 2.39 29.48 -4.64
CA LYS A 385 2.71 29.66 -6.06
C LYS A 385 2.45 28.39 -6.89
N VAL A 386 2.82 27.21 -6.38
CA VAL A 386 2.52 25.93 -7.02
C VAL A 386 1.00 25.69 -7.12
N ASP A 387 0.26 25.94 -6.03
CA ASP A 387 -1.20 25.82 -6.02
C ASP A 387 -1.87 26.72 -7.07
N ALA A 388 -1.39 27.96 -7.22
CA ALA A 388 -1.96 28.93 -8.14
C ALA A 388 -1.56 28.67 -9.61
N GLU A 389 -0.28 28.42 -9.88
CA GLU A 389 0.27 28.40 -11.24
C GLU A 389 0.31 27.01 -11.87
N LEU A 390 0.43 25.94 -11.07
CA LEU A 390 0.57 24.56 -11.59
C LEU A 390 -0.68 23.71 -11.34
N LEU A 391 -1.32 23.88 -10.18
CA LEU A 391 -2.47 23.06 -9.77
C LEU A 391 -3.81 23.78 -9.96
N PHE A 392 -3.79 25.09 -10.22
CA PHE A 392 -4.96 25.93 -10.44
C PHE A 392 -6.06 25.79 -9.37
N ARG A 393 -5.64 25.62 -8.11
CA ARG A 393 -6.52 25.38 -6.96
C ARG A 393 -6.47 26.52 -5.95
N GLY A 394 -7.59 26.72 -5.25
CA GLY A 394 -7.63 27.65 -4.13
C GLY A 394 -7.23 27.00 -2.81
N LYS A 395 -7.03 27.83 -1.79
CA LYS A 395 -6.63 27.38 -0.44
C LYS A 395 -7.70 26.44 0.13
N LYS A 396 -7.26 25.30 0.69
CA LYS A 396 -8.12 24.27 1.31
C LYS A 396 -9.14 23.60 0.37
N MET A 397 -9.03 23.78 -0.94
CA MET A 397 -9.85 23.08 -1.94
C MET A 397 -9.07 21.92 -2.58
N PRO A 398 -9.71 20.85 -3.06
CA PRO A 398 -9.02 19.85 -3.88
C PRO A 398 -8.47 20.48 -5.18
N THR A 399 -7.51 19.80 -5.82
CA THR A 399 -7.09 20.17 -7.18
C THR A 399 -8.23 19.89 -8.16
N PRO A 400 -8.69 20.90 -8.93
CA PRO A 400 -9.78 20.71 -9.88
C PRO A 400 -9.35 19.84 -11.07
N GLY A 401 -10.20 18.87 -11.42
CA GLY A 401 -10.05 18.01 -12.60
C GLY A 401 -11.33 18.00 -13.46
N GLY A 402 -11.38 17.15 -14.46
CA GLY A 402 -12.53 16.97 -15.36
C GLY A 402 -13.80 16.49 -14.67
N TRP A 403 -13.65 15.93 -13.45
CA TRP A 403 -14.76 15.55 -12.57
C TRP A 403 -15.39 16.72 -11.80
N CYS A 404 -14.79 17.92 -11.83
CA CYS A 404 -15.29 19.12 -11.16
C CYS A 404 -16.05 20.01 -12.16
N ILE A 405 -17.39 19.99 -12.10
CA ILE A 405 -18.26 20.71 -13.06
C ILE A 405 -18.94 21.94 -12.45
N GLY A 406 -18.63 22.28 -11.21
CA GLY A 406 -19.14 23.48 -10.54
C GLY A 406 -18.56 24.77 -11.11
N SER A 407 -19.22 25.89 -10.81
CA SER A 407 -18.72 27.22 -11.15
C SER A 407 -17.47 27.56 -10.32
N ARG A 408 -16.63 28.45 -10.86
CA ARG A 408 -15.54 29.12 -10.12
C ARG A 408 -15.90 30.56 -9.74
N GLU A 409 -17.10 31.01 -10.08
CA GLU A 409 -17.56 32.37 -9.79
C GLU A 409 -17.49 32.64 -8.30
N ASN A 410 -17.06 33.86 -7.94
CA ASN A 410 -16.90 34.31 -6.56
C ASN A 410 -16.02 33.41 -5.68
N GLY A 411 -15.08 32.65 -6.28
CA GLY A 411 -14.16 31.79 -5.54
C GLY A 411 -14.79 30.51 -5.01
N THR A 412 -15.93 30.11 -5.56
CA THR A 412 -16.58 28.83 -5.25
C THR A 412 -15.71 27.64 -5.66
N ASP A 413 -15.79 26.55 -4.90
CA ASP A 413 -15.06 25.31 -5.20
C ASP A 413 -15.74 24.59 -6.38
N PRO A 414 -15.10 24.49 -7.56
CA PRO A 414 -15.69 23.81 -8.72
C PRO A 414 -15.91 22.31 -8.46
N CYS A 415 -15.21 21.72 -7.49
CA CYS A 415 -15.36 20.31 -7.12
C CYS A 415 -16.50 20.06 -6.14
N SER A 416 -17.25 21.10 -5.75
CA SER A 416 -18.51 20.95 -4.99
C SER A 416 -19.62 20.29 -5.81
N VAL A 417 -19.58 20.45 -7.14
CA VAL A 417 -20.49 19.77 -8.08
C VAL A 417 -19.72 18.71 -8.84
N ILE A 418 -20.13 17.46 -8.62
CA ILE A 418 -19.43 16.27 -9.11
C ILE A 418 -19.99 15.87 -10.48
N GLY A 419 -19.11 15.85 -11.48
CA GLY A 419 -19.37 15.30 -12.81
C GLY A 419 -18.91 13.84 -12.94
N ASN A 420 -18.60 13.43 -14.17
CA ASN A 420 -18.09 12.09 -14.44
C ASN A 420 -16.63 11.97 -13.99
N THR A 421 -16.34 11.02 -13.10
CA THR A 421 -15.01 10.80 -12.52
C THR A 421 -14.01 10.19 -13.50
N THR A 422 -14.44 9.67 -14.65
CA THR A 422 -13.55 9.13 -15.68
C THR A 422 -13.09 10.16 -16.70
N VAL A 423 -13.69 11.35 -16.70
CA VAL A 423 -13.31 12.42 -17.63
C VAL A 423 -12.08 13.12 -17.09
N LEU A 424 -10.99 13.06 -17.86
CA LEU A 424 -9.76 13.77 -17.56
C LEU A 424 -9.68 15.05 -18.41
N LYS A 425 -9.19 16.13 -17.81
CA LYS A 425 -8.89 17.39 -18.46
C LYS A 425 -7.40 17.72 -18.29
N PRO A 426 -6.51 17.07 -19.08
CA PRO A 426 -5.08 17.34 -19.01
C PRO A 426 -4.78 18.80 -19.34
N GLY A 427 -3.84 19.39 -18.60
CA GLY A 427 -3.33 20.73 -18.77
C GLY A 427 -1.87 20.75 -19.24
N PRO A 428 -1.16 21.89 -19.05
CA PRO A 428 0.25 22.01 -19.41
C PRO A 428 1.17 21.04 -18.66
N GLY A 429 0.75 20.54 -17.49
CA GLY A 429 1.50 19.56 -16.71
C GLY A 429 1.65 18.22 -17.43
N ALA A 430 0.60 17.75 -18.11
CA ALA A 430 0.62 16.51 -18.89
C ALA A 430 1.73 16.55 -19.96
N LYS A 431 1.83 17.64 -20.72
CA LYS A 431 2.86 17.80 -21.75
C LYS A 431 4.28 17.80 -21.18
N ARG A 432 4.49 18.43 -20.01
CA ARG A 432 5.81 18.36 -19.34
C ARG A 432 6.13 16.93 -18.93
N LEU A 433 5.18 16.25 -18.30
CA LEU A 433 5.35 14.88 -17.82
C LEU A 433 5.55 13.89 -18.98
N GLU A 434 4.81 14.02 -20.07
CA GLU A 434 5.00 13.22 -21.30
C GLU A 434 6.42 13.33 -21.83
N ASN A 435 7.01 14.53 -21.85
CA ASN A 435 8.41 14.71 -22.26
C ASN A 435 9.40 13.99 -21.32
N LEU A 436 9.15 14.02 -20.00
CA LEU A 436 9.97 13.27 -19.05
C LEU A 436 9.86 11.77 -19.31
N ILE A 437 8.64 11.26 -19.41
CA ILE A 437 8.34 9.85 -19.63
C ILE A 437 8.93 9.35 -20.95
N ALA A 438 8.79 10.11 -22.04
CA ALA A 438 9.40 9.78 -23.33
C ALA A 438 10.94 9.68 -23.23
N THR A 439 11.57 10.55 -22.43
CA THR A 439 13.02 10.49 -22.18
C THR A 439 13.39 9.25 -21.37
N LEU A 440 12.65 8.96 -20.30
CA LEU A 440 12.90 7.81 -19.42
C LEU A 440 12.70 6.47 -20.13
N LEU A 441 11.74 6.42 -21.07
CA LEU A 441 11.38 5.23 -21.85
C LEU A 441 12.12 5.14 -23.19
N SER A 442 13.05 6.05 -23.49
CA SER A 442 13.84 6.01 -24.73
C SER A 442 14.78 4.80 -24.78
N SER A 443 15.19 4.41 -25.99
CA SER A 443 16.16 3.32 -26.21
C SER A 443 17.47 3.51 -25.45
N GLU A 444 17.93 4.76 -25.31
CA GLU A 444 19.20 5.09 -24.65
C GLU A 444 19.09 5.01 -23.12
N ASN A 445 17.89 5.22 -22.55
CA ASN A 445 17.71 5.32 -21.11
C ASN A 445 17.07 4.08 -20.50
N PHE A 446 16.00 3.54 -21.09
CA PHE A 446 15.20 2.51 -20.44
C PHE A 446 15.94 1.20 -20.26
N ARG A 447 16.28 0.53 -21.36
CA ARG A 447 16.93 -0.80 -21.35
C ARG A 447 18.31 -0.77 -20.70
N PRO A 448 19.18 0.23 -20.96
CA PRO A 448 20.52 0.24 -20.38
C PRO A 448 20.54 0.46 -18.85
N ARG A 449 19.49 1.08 -18.28
CA ARG A 449 19.40 1.46 -16.86
C ARG A 449 18.50 0.55 -16.01
N GLN A 450 18.02 -0.57 -16.57
CA GLN A 450 17.31 -1.59 -15.79
C GLN A 450 18.25 -2.28 -14.80
N CYS A 451 17.69 -3.05 -13.87
CA CYS A 451 18.45 -3.80 -12.87
C CYS A 451 19.53 -4.68 -13.54
N LYS A 452 20.78 -4.51 -13.13
CA LYS A 452 21.96 -5.28 -13.59
C LYS A 452 22.80 -5.72 -12.41
#